data_AF-A0A085W3V5-F1
#
_entry.id   AF-A0A085W3V5-F1
#
_cell.length_a   1.000
_cell.length_b   1.000
_cell.length_c   1.000
_cell.angle_alpha   90.00
_cell.angle_beta   90.00
_cell.angle_gamma   90.00
#
_symmetry.space_group_name_H-M   'P 1'
#
loop_
_entity.id
_entity.type
_entity.pdbx_description
1 polymer ?
#
loop_
_entity_poly.entity_id
_entity_poly.type
_entity_poly.pdbx_seq_one_letter_code
_entity_poly.pdbx_strand_id
1 'polypeptide(L)'
;MEWKQWVQAVKRAGAVGLLMASLGSAQAQESKPVYPMEPLWIRWGNGLRTEYLVFNAMLTNKDAVSQLINNPLNDDTFQNVPELNEALHDPAARQFMKYLVSCALENGEEVSWSPVYTPGTQQTWKGGGGICNDWGKEAPTQECLEQVSACILARNNPMALRVRVALRCTVEGCADSLRPMETVVPDNSIPSQVINAVPLPAQLIPSFLPCPENSSGECGWSPLVVGTCEPQQEVDFFAMTSQELKGSLRVCEGLHGCAKGDKALIVESPVDTSDKAEVAFDCPDGGSFSVMSRLPPEEQPKQVTGTWESVHTEGASSALPGEAETFPAREGAFYGNLFDPEAIRPGVSVWFDTGSLETRLRLSREGPVYVRQDEGWCQKAGATCLPAMPVVGGGQPIYLRAYVCAAPGWSGDGENLPGRVCALPQGKGNCAAHLEGSCRKVCKENDDGSYAPCESGNPSKTWDYPITTFMPSPP
;
A
#
# COMPACT_ATOMS: atom_id res chain seq x y z
N MET A 1 -70.63 -5.94 16.11
CA MET A 1 -69.88 -4.92 16.87
C MET A 1 -69.28 -5.57 18.11
N GLU A 2 -68.31 -4.91 18.74
CA GLU A 2 -67.33 -5.46 19.70
C GLU A 2 -67.80 -6.57 20.67
N TRP A 3 -66.94 -7.58 20.87
CA TRP A 3 -67.03 -8.54 21.97
C TRP A 3 -65.82 -8.36 22.91
N LYS A 4 -65.89 -7.34 23.76
CA LYS A 4 -64.88 -7.05 24.79
C LYS A 4 -65.44 -7.33 26.18
N GLN A 5 -64.64 -8.05 26.98
CA GLN A 5 -64.76 -8.24 28.43
C GLN A 5 -65.93 -9.14 28.91
N TRP A 6 -65.79 -9.60 30.17
CA TRP A 6 -66.45 -10.77 30.78
C TRP A 6 -66.00 -12.12 30.17
N VAL A 7 -65.54 -13.12 30.92
CA VAL A 7 -65.48 -13.33 32.38
C VAL A 7 -64.07 -13.73 32.83
N GLN A 8 -63.60 -13.26 33.99
CA GLN A 8 -62.37 -13.76 34.62
C GLN A 8 -62.59 -15.03 35.45
N ALA A 9 -61.77 -16.05 35.18
CA ALA A 9 -61.16 -16.97 36.15
C ALA A 9 -62.05 -17.90 37.01
N VAL A 10 -61.36 -18.61 37.93
CA VAL A 10 -61.86 -19.33 39.13
C VAL A 10 -62.22 -20.83 39.00
N LYS A 11 -61.17 -21.68 39.20
CA LYS A 11 -61.17 -22.99 39.93
C LYS A 11 -61.75 -24.24 39.23
N ARG A 12 -61.31 -25.50 39.51
CA ARG A 12 -60.12 -26.07 40.21
C ARG A 12 -59.98 -27.59 39.93
N ALA A 13 -58.85 -28.18 40.38
CA ALA A 13 -58.47 -29.60 40.34
C ALA A 13 -58.17 -30.14 38.92
N GLY A 14 -57.25 -31.09 38.71
CA GLY A 14 -56.40 -31.88 39.62
C GLY A 14 -56.31 -33.33 39.10
N ALA A 15 -55.22 -34.10 39.24
CA ALA A 15 -53.92 -33.84 39.88
C ALA A 15 -52.86 -34.88 39.40
N VAL A 16 -51.64 -34.80 39.95
CA VAL A 16 -50.58 -35.84 39.97
C VAL A 16 -49.88 -36.22 38.65
N GLY A 17 -48.55 -36.00 38.63
CA GLY A 17 -47.60 -37.06 38.26
C GLY A 17 -46.90 -37.01 36.90
N LEU A 18 -45.69 -36.44 36.85
CA LEU A 18 -44.47 -37.27 36.80
C LEU A 18 -43.22 -36.44 37.18
N LEU A 19 -42.23 -37.09 37.78
CA LEU A 19 -40.87 -36.56 37.95
C LEU A 19 -39.95 -37.21 36.92
N MET A 20 -39.29 -36.40 36.09
CA MET A 20 -38.17 -36.82 35.24
C MET A 20 -37.03 -35.84 35.43
N ALA A 21 -36.03 -36.24 36.22
CA ALA A 21 -34.85 -35.43 36.48
C ALA A 21 -33.82 -35.63 35.35
N SER A 22 -33.89 -34.80 34.32
CA SER A 22 -32.82 -34.71 33.31
C SER A 22 -31.61 -34.00 33.89
N LEU A 23 -30.57 -34.75 34.24
CA LEU A 23 -29.23 -34.22 34.54
C LEU A 23 -28.60 -33.67 33.25
N GLY A 24 -29.03 -32.48 32.85
CA GLY A 24 -28.38 -31.72 31.80
C GLY A 24 -27.08 -31.13 32.34
N SER A 25 -25.95 -31.73 31.99
CA SER A 25 -24.63 -31.18 32.28
C SER A 25 -24.46 -29.86 31.53
N ALA A 26 -24.77 -28.75 32.20
CA ALA A 26 -24.48 -27.42 31.72
C ALA A 26 -22.96 -27.21 31.73
N GLN A 27 -22.30 -27.63 30.65
CA GLN A 27 -20.96 -27.18 30.34
C GLN A 27 -21.06 -25.67 30.16
N ALA A 28 -20.54 -24.92 31.13
CA ALA A 28 -20.33 -23.49 31.00
C ALA A 28 -19.32 -23.31 29.87
N GLN A 29 -19.82 -23.06 28.66
CA GLN A 29 -19.00 -22.83 27.49
C GLN A 29 -18.37 -21.46 27.67
N GLU A 30 -17.14 -21.47 28.21
CA GLU A 30 -16.35 -20.29 28.56
C GLU A 30 -16.17 -19.44 27.31
N SER A 31 -17.00 -18.39 27.21
CA SER A 31 -17.02 -17.51 26.06
C SER A 31 -15.77 -16.66 26.10
N LYS A 32 -14.71 -17.11 25.41
CA LYS A 32 -13.51 -16.30 25.16
C LYS A 32 -13.96 -14.88 24.79
N PRO A 33 -13.50 -13.83 25.50
CA PRO A 33 -13.88 -12.46 25.16
C PRO A 33 -13.44 -12.17 23.73
N VAL A 34 -14.40 -12.03 22.83
CA VAL A 34 -14.17 -11.54 21.47
C VAL A 34 -13.98 -10.04 21.58
N TYR A 35 -12.76 -9.64 21.92
CA TYR A 35 -12.34 -8.25 21.79
C TYR A 35 -12.50 -7.84 20.31
N PRO A 36 -13.09 -6.68 20.02
CA PRO A 36 -13.06 -6.15 18.66
C PRO A 36 -11.61 -5.85 18.30
N MET A 37 -11.05 -6.63 17.38
CA MET A 37 -9.76 -6.30 16.77
C MET A 37 -9.97 -5.08 15.88
N GLU A 38 -9.61 -3.89 16.37
CA GLU A 38 -9.72 -2.68 15.55
C GLU A 38 -8.83 -2.78 14.30
N PRO A 39 -9.26 -2.21 13.15
CA PRO A 39 -9.00 -2.91 11.90
C PRO A 39 -7.60 -2.60 11.32
N LEU A 40 -6.81 -3.67 11.18
CA LEU A 40 -5.33 -3.70 11.12
C LEU A 40 -4.65 -3.11 9.85
N TRP A 41 -5.35 -2.32 9.02
CA TRP A 41 -5.11 -2.32 7.56
C TRP A 41 -4.88 -1.00 6.81
N ILE A 42 -4.67 0.15 7.48
CA ILE A 42 -4.35 1.43 6.80
C ILE A 42 -2.90 1.42 6.29
N ARG A 43 -2.61 0.65 5.23
CA ARG A 43 -1.24 0.31 4.79
C ARG A 43 -1.15 0.23 3.27
N TRP A 44 -1.32 1.36 2.59
CA TRP A 44 -1.08 1.44 1.15
C TRP A 44 0.42 1.36 0.85
N GLY A 45 0.82 0.41 -0.01
CA GLY A 45 2.20 0.31 -0.49
C GLY A 45 2.45 1.24 -1.69
N ASN A 46 3.45 2.11 -1.58
CA ASN A 46 3.80 3.12 -2.60
C ASN A 46 4.85 2.65 -3.64
N GLY A 47 4.87 1.36 -3.99
CA GLY A 47 5.93 0.77 -4.82
C GLY A 47 5.78 0.89 -6.34
N LEU A 48 4.97 1.83 -6.88
CA LEU A 48 4.86 2.00 -8.34
C LEU A 48 6.08 2.76 -8.86
N ARG A 49 6.93 2.09 -9.65
CA ARG A 49 8.08 2.75 -10.31
C ARG A 49 7.58 3.83 -11.28
N THR A 50 8.18 5.03 -11.22
CA THR A 50 7.87 6.12 -12.15
C THR A 50 8.00 5.69 -13.62
N GLU A 51 8.94 4.81 -13.96
CA GLU A 51 9.04 4.19 -15.29
C GLU A 51 7.72 3.53 -15.72
N TYR A 52 7.13 2.72 -14.84
CA TYR A 52 5.91 1.97 -15.13
C TYR A 52 4.67 2.87 -15.09
N LEU A 53 4.71 3.99 -14.37
CA LEU A 53 3.67 5.00 -14.43
C LEU A 53 3.72 5.79 -15.76
N VAL A 54 4.89 6.29 -16.17
CA VAL A 54 4.98 7.31 -17.24
C VAL A 54 5.39 6.79 -18.62
N PHE A 55 5.94 5.57 -18.72
CA PHE A 55 6.33 4.93 -19.98
C PHE A 55 5.69 3.54 -20.09
N ASN A 56 4.36 3.49 -20.14
CA ASN A 56 3.60 2.26 -20.38
C ASN A 56 2.57 2.42 -21.51
N ALA A 57 2.27 1.33 -22.21
CA ALA A 57 1.37 1.33 -23.37
C ALA A 57 -0.13 1.56 -23.04
N MET A 58 -0.52 1.64 -21.77
CA MET A 58 -1.89 1.91 -21.33
C MET A 58 -2.13 3.40 -21.09
N LEU A 59 -1.33 4.07 -20.25
CA LEU A 59 -1.46 5.50 -19.95
C LEU A 59 -0.71 6.42 -20.92
N THR A 60 0.38 5.95 -21.54
CA THR A 60 1.18 6.77 -22.47
C THR A 60 0.75 6.55 -23.93
N ASN A 61 -0.51 6.13 -24.13
CA ASN A 61 -1.13 5.88 -25.42
C ASN A 61 -2.49 6.58 -25.48
N LYS A 62 -2.68 7.51 -26.43
CA LYS A 62 -3.95 8.25 -26.55
C LYS A 62 -5.14 7.32 -26.81
N ASP A 63 -4.94 6.29 -27.62
CA ASP A 63 -6.04 5.43 -28.06
C ASP A 63 -6.45 4.46 -26.94
N ALA A 64 -5.47 3.83 -26.27
CA ALA A 64 -5.75 2.99 -25.09
C ALA A 64 -6.31 3.80 -23.90
N VAL A 65 -5.81 5.01 -23.60
CA VAL A 65 -6.43 5.89 -22.59
C VAL A 65 -7.87 6.22 -22.98
N SER A 66 -8.12 6.56 -24.25
CA SER A 66 -9.47 6.88 -24.72
C SER A 66 -10.42 5.68 -24.58
N GLN A 67 -9.98 4.46 -24.85
CA GLN A 67 -10.79 3.27 -24.59
C GLN A 67 -10.97 3.02 -23.09
N LEU A 68 -9.93 3.18 -22.27
CA LEU A 68 -9.96 2.92 -20.83
C LEU A 68 -10.96 3.82 -20.07
N ILE A 69 -11.17 5.06 -20.53
CA ILE A 69 -12.15 5.99 -19.94
C ILE A 69 -13.56 5.92 -20.55
N ASN A 70 -13.78 5.11 -21.59
CA ASN A 70 -15.10 4.92 -22.22
C ASN A 70 -15.68 3.51 -22.02
N ASN A 71 -14.97 2.62 -21.31
CA ASN A 71 -15.37 1.25 -21.03
C ASN A 71 -15.20 0.93 -19.53
N PRO A 72 -15.94 -0.06 -18.99
CA PRO A 72 -15.78 -0.50 -17.61
C PRO A 72 -14.48 -1.29 -17.39
N LEU A 73 -13.92 -1.18 -16.20
CA LEU A 73 -12.68 -1.81 -15.75
C LEU A 73 -12.91 -3.28 -15.35
N ASN A 74 -13.27 -4.13 -16.31
CA ASN A 74 -13.54 -5.55 -16.08
C ASN A 74 -13.03 -6.47 -17.20
N ASP A 75 -13.12 -7.78 -16.98
CA ASP A 75 -12.65 -8.83 -17.90
C ASP A 75 -13.14 -8.64 -19.34
N ASP A 76 -14.42 -8.36 -19.55
CA ASP A 76 -15.01 -8.32 -20.90
C ASP A 76 -14.35 -7.22 -21.75
N THR A 77 -14.16 -6.03 -21.16
CA THR A 77 -13.40 -4.92 -21.76
C THR A 77 -11.98 -5.33 -22.16
N PHE A 78 -11.24 -5.99 -21.26
CA PHE A 78 -9.85 -6.37 -21.54
C PHE A 78 -9.68 -7.60 -22.45
N GLN A 79 -10.75 -8.35 -22.73
CA GLN A 79 -10.78 -9.39 -23.77
C GLN A 79 -11.24 -8.83 -25.13
N ASN A 80 -12.24 -7.94 -25.15
CA ASN A 80 -12.97 -7.55 -26.36
C ASN A 80 -12.52 -6.21 -26.97
N VAL A 81 -11.85 -5.33 -26.23
CA VAL A 81 -11.33 -4.05 -26.74
C VAL A 81 -9.85 -4.20 -27.15
N PRO A 82 -9.51 -4.18 -28.46
CA PRO A 82 -8.17 -4.51 -28.93
C PRO A 82 -7.07 -3.62 -28.35
N GLU A 83 -7.27 -2.30 -28.31
CA GLU A 83 -6.28 -1.33 -27.83
C GLU A 83 -5.89 -1.56 -26.36
N LEU A 84 -6.83 -2.09 -25.56
CA LEU A 84 -6.62 -2.42 -24.15
C LEU A 84 -5.95 -3.78 -23.98
N ASN A 85 -6.33 -4.80 -24.77
CA ASN A 85 -5.65 -6.10 -24.76
C ASN A 85 -4.19 -5.97 -25.26
N GLU A 86 -3.98 -5.22 -26.34
CA GLU A 86 -2.67 -4.92 -26.93
C GLU A 86 -1.78 -4.12 -25.97
N ALA A 87 -2.31 -3.08 -25.32
CA ALA A 87 -1.58 -2.31 -24.31
C ALA A 87 -1.03 -3.21 -23.18
N LEU A 88 -1.78 -4.24 -22.77
CA LEU A 88 -1.36 -5.17 -21.73
C LEU A 88 -0.27 -6.17 -22.16
N HIS A 89 0.12 -6.23 -23.44
CA HIS A 89 1.35 -6.92 -23.81
C HIS A 89 2.62 -6.22 -23.28
N ASP A 90 2.58 -4.91 -22.98
CA ASP A 90 3.67 -4.20 -22.29
C ASP A 90 3.78 -4.62 -20.81
N PRO A 91 4.94 -5.15 -20.34
CA PRO A 91 5.15 -5.47 -18.94
C PRO A 91 4.92 -4.30 -17.97
N ALA A 92 5.20 -3.06 -18.40
CA ALA A 92 4.95 -1.88 -17.57
C ALA A 92 3.45 -1.61 -17.40
N ALA A 93 2.63 -1.81 -18.44
CA ALA A 93 1.19 -1.67 -18.36
C ALA A 93 0.58 -2.70 -17.39
N ARG A 94 1.11 -3.93 -17.38
CA ARG A 94 0.70 -4.98 -16.41
C ARG A 94 1.12 -4.69 -14.97
N GLN A 95 2.18 -3.91 -14.75
CA GLN A 95 2.52 -3.39 -13.43
C GLN A 95 1.61 -2.21 -13.04
N PHE A 96 1.32 -1.30 -13.97
CA PHE A 96 0.39 -0.20 -13.78
C PHE A 96 -1.03 -0.69 -13.40
N MET A 97 -1.57 -1.69 -14.10
CA MET A 97 -2.88 -2.29 -13.81
C MET A 97 -3.04 -2.72 -12.35
N LYS A 98 -1.96 -3.22 -11.73
CA LYS A 98 -1.98 -3.60 -10.31
C LYS A 98 -2.31 -2.43 -9.38
N TYR A 99 -1.91 -1.22 -9.73
CA TYR A 99 -2.19 -0.01 -8.95
C TYR A 99 -3.53 0.60 -9.35
N LEU A 100 -3.88 0.59 -10.63
CA LEU A 100 -5.20 1.03 -11.13
C LEU A 100 -6.35 0.24 -10.48
N VAL A 101 -6.39 -1.09 -10.66
CA VAL A 101 -7.46 -1.94 -10.13
C VAL A 101 -7.51 -1.88 -8.60
N SER A 102 -6.35 -1.90 -7.94
CA SER A 102 -6.24 -1.78 -6.47
C SER A 102 -6.69 -0.43 -5.91
N CYS A 103 -6.67 0.66 -6.70
CA CYS A 103 -7.21 1.95 -6.31
C CYS A 103 -8.72 2.04 -6.63
N ALA A 104 -9.13 1.64 -7.83
CA ALA A 104 -10.50 1.81 -8.31
C ALA A 104 -11.51 0.86 -7.64
N LEU A 105 -11.27 -0.45 -7.69
CA LEU A 105 -12.26 -1.48 -7.32
C LEU A 105 -12.16 -1.90 -5.84
N GLU A 106 -13.25 -2.42 -5.28
CA GLU A 106 -13.35 -2.91 -3.90
C GLU A 106 -12.57 -4.22 -3.66
N ASN A 107 -12.35 -4.54 -2.38
CA ASN A 107 -11.76 -5.82 -1.99
C ASN A 107 -12.69 -6.99 -2.37
N GLY A 108 -12.16 -7.95 -3.13
CA GLY A 108 -12.91 -9.11 -3.62
C GLY A 108 -13.38 -8.99 -5.07
N GLU A 109 -13.39 -7.79 -5.65
CA GLU A 109 -13.45 -7.63 -7.11
C GLU A 109 -12.08 -7.92 -7.73
N GLU A 110 -12.07 -8.41 -8.97
CA GLU A 110 -10.85 -8.67 -9.73
C GLU A 110 -11.06 -8.48 -11.24
N VAL A 111 -9.96 -8.25 -11.95
CA VAL A 111 -9.90 -8.05 -13.40
C VAL A 111 -8.89 -9.03 -13.98
N SER A 112 -9.30 -9.88 -14.91
CA SER A 112 -8.44 -10.82 -15.64
C SER A 112 -8.24 -10.40 -17.09
N TRP A 113 -7.02 -10.65 -17.58
CA TRP A 113 -6.64 -10.48 -18.98
C TRP A 113 -6.02 -11.76 -19.53
N SER A 114 -6.35 -12.08 -20.78
CA SER A 114 -5.72 -13.13 -21.57
C SER A 114 -5.07 -12.50 -22.80
N PRO A 115 -3.74 -12.65 -22.99
CA PRO A 115 -3.06 -12.14 -24.17
C PRO A 115 -3.50 -12.84 -25.46
N VAL A 116 -3.96 -12.08 -26.44
CA VAL A 116 -4.32 -12.59 -27.77
C VAL A 116 -3.10 -13.18 -28.49
N TYR A 117 -1.92 -12.56 -28.38
CA TYR A 117 -0.72 -12.97 -29.14
C TYR A 117 0.19 -13.97 -28.43
N THR A 118 -0.04 -14.24 -27.13
CA THR A 118 0.74 -15.24 -26.37
C THR A 118 -0.17 -16.13 -25.49
N PRO A 119 -1.10 -16.92 -26.09
CA PRO A 119 -2.13 -17.63 -25.34
C PRO A 119 -1.58 -18.58 -24.26
N GLY A 120 -2.31 -18.70 -23.15
CA GLY A 120 -1.95 -19.55 -22.01
C GLY A 120 -1.30 -18.81 -20.83
N THR A 121 -1.08 -17.50 -20.94
CA THR A 121 -0.55 -16.66 -19.84
C THR A 121 -1.61 -15.68 -19.31
N GLN A 122 -2.64 -16.20 -18.63
CA GLN A 122 -3.63 -15.37 -17.94
C GLN A 122 -2.98 -14.59 -16.79
N GLN A 123 -3.35 -13.32 -16.61
CA GLN A 123 -2.99 -12.51 -15.45
C GLN A 123 -4.24 -11.86 -14.86
N THR A 124 -4.35 -11.87 -13.54
CA THR A 124 -5.48 -11.28 -12.79
C THR A 124 -4.96 -10.27 -11.78
N TRP A 125 -5.64 -9.13 -11.67
CA TRP A 125 -5.38 -8.07 -10.69
C TRP A 125 -6.58 -7.95 -9.76
N LYS A 126 -6.34 -7.82 -8.45
CA LYS A 126 -7.40 -7.68 -7.45
C LYS A 126 -7.64 -6.22 -7.09
N GLY A 127 -8.89 -5.90 -6.77
CA GLY A 127 -9.29 -4.64 -6.18
C GLY A 127 -8.69 -4.42 -4.78
N GLY A 128 -9.01 -3.29 -4.20
CA GLY A 128 -8.48 -2.84 -2.93
C GLY A 128 -9.41 -1.81 -2.28
N GLY A 129 -9.16 -0.53 -2.56
CA GLY A 129 -9.81 0.57 -1.86
C GLY A 129 -11.23 0.90 -2.30
N GLY A 130 -11.70 0.47 -3.47
CA GLY A 130 -13.06 0.81 -3.91
C GLY A 130 -13.29 2.32 -4.10
N ILE A 131 -12.26 3.09 -4.45
CA ILE A 131 -12.35 4.56 -4.58
C ILE A 131 -13.27 4.94 -5.75
N CYS A 132 -13.40 4.07 -6.75
CA CYS A 132 -14.38 4.21 -7.81
C CYS A 132 -14.89 2.83 -8.24
N ASN A 133 -15.67 2.21 -7.35
CA ASN A 133 -16.12 0.83 -7.54
C ASN A 133 -17.06 0.64 -8.75
N ASP A 134 -17.81 1.67 -9.14
CA ASP A 134 -18.72 1.59 -10.29
C ASP A 134 -18.00 1.61 -11.65
N TRP A 135 -16.70 1.93 -11.70
CA TRP A 135 -15.89 1.71 -12.89
C TRP A 135 -15.82 0.22 -13.27
N GLY A 136 -15.94 -0.73 -12.34
CA GLY A 136 -16.06 -2.15 -12.68
C GLY A 136 -17.31 -2.49 -13.52
N LYS A 137 -18.29 -1.59 -13.56
CA LYS A 137 -19.66 -1.81 -14.05
C LYS A 137 -19.98 -0.92 -15.27
N GLU A 138 -19.57 0.35 -15.24
CA GLU A 138 -19.76 1.33 -16.32
C GLU A 138 -18.54 2.23 -16.55
N ALA A 139 -18.62 3.16 -17.51
CA ALA A 139 -17.54 4.10 -17.79
C ALA A 139 -17.34 5.10 -16.63
N PRO A 140 -16.10 5.48 -16.30
CA PRO A 140 -15.78 6.28 -15.12
C PRO A 140 -16.22 7.74 -15.26
N THR A 141 -16.68 8.34 -14.15
CA THR A 141 -16.97 9.79 -14.10
C THR A 141 -15.67 10.62 -14.00
N GLN A 142 -15.76 11.94 -14.20
CA GLN A 142 -14.59 12.81 -14.06
C GLN A 142 -14.07 12.86 -12.62
N GLU A 143 -14.95 12.79 -11.62
CA GLU A 143 -14.61 12.71 -10.20
C GLU A 143 -13.82 11.43 -9.90
N CYS A 144 -14.32 10.29 -10.40
CA CYS A 144 -13.67 8.98 -10.34
C CYS A 144 -12.25 9.00 -10.92
N LEU A 145 -12.08 9.54 -12.12
CA LEU A 145 -10.77 9.65 -12.77
C LEU A 145 -9.78 10.50 -11.95
N GLU A 146 -10.24 11.57 -11.30
CA GLU A 146 -9.39 12.43 -10.45
C GLU A 146 -8.98 11.73 -9.15
N GLN A 147 -9.92 11.07 -8.45
CA GLN A 147 -9.62 10.31 -7.22
C GLN A 147 -8.67 9.14 -7.48
N VAL A 148 -8.90 8.36 -8.54
CA VAL A 148 -8.02 7.23 -8.90
C VAL A 148 -6.66 7.72 -9.37
N SER A 149 -6.59 8.85 -10.09
CA SER A 149 -5.33 9.52 -10.45
C SER A 149 -4.52 9.91 -9.21
N ALA A 150 -5.18 10.53 -8.22
CA ALA A 150 -4.56 10.90 -6.95
C ALA A 150 -4.01 9.67 -6.20
N CYS A 151 -4.75 8.55 -6.18
CA CYS A 151 -4.32 7.30 -5.52
C CYS A 151 -3.08 6.69 -6.19
N ILE A 152 -3.07 6.64 -7.53
CA ILE A 152 -1.94 6.12 -8.32
C ILE A 152 -0.70 6.99 -8.13
N LEU A 153 -0.85 8.32 -8.16
CA LEU A 153 0.22 9.29 -7.94
C LEU A 153 0.80 9.19 -6.51
N ALA A 154 -0.05 9.12 -5.48
CA ALA A 154 0.36 8.96 -4.09
C ALA A 154 1.13 7.64 -3.86
N ARG A 155 0.86 6.61 -4.67
CA ARG A 155 1.54 5.31 -4.65
C ARG A 155 2.76 5.21 -5.57
N ASN A 156 3.21 6.31 -6.18
CA ASN A 156 4.40 6.34 -7.03
C ASN A 156 5.71 6.54 -6.22
N ASN A 157 6.74 5.78 -6.54
CA ASN A 157 8.09 5.87 -5.99
C ASN A 157 9.13 5.41 -7.05
N PRO A 158 10.01 6.29 -7.55
CA PRO A 158 11.02 5.93 -8.56
C PRO A 158 11.99 4.83 -8.07
N MET A 159 12.24 4.73 -6.77
CA MET A 159 13.15 3.74 -6.18
C MET A 159 12.55 2.33 -6.08
N ALA A 160 11.29 2.12 -6.47
CA ALA A 160 10.52 0.87 -6.31
C ALA A 160 10.28 0.40 -4.86
N LEU A 161 10.89 1.06 -3.87
CA LEU A 161 10.77 0.71 -2.46
C LEU A 161 9.32 0.84 -1.99
N ARG A 162 8.79 -0.23 -1.37
CA ARG A 162 7.44 -0.22 -0.78
C ARG A 162 7.50 0.34 0.62
N VAL A 163 7.39 1.65 0.75
CA VAL A 163 7.08 2.30 2.02
C VAL A 163 5.57 2.18 2.25
N ARG A 164 5.15 2.07 3.51
CA ARG A 164 3.75 2.17 3.91
C ARG A 164 3.35 3.63 3.96
N VAL A 165 2.23 3.99 3.37
CA VAL A 165 1.60 5.30 3.52
C VAL A 165 0.15 5.15 3.96
N ALA A 166 -0.32 6.08 4.77
CA ALA A 166 -1.75 6.34 4.91
C ALA A 166 -2.17 7.37 3.83
N LEU A 167 -3.36 7.18 3.30
CA LEU A 167 -3.98 8.02 2.27
C LEU A 167 -5.24 8.63 2.87
N ARG A 168 -5.38 9.96 2.87
CA ARG A 168 -6.60 10.65 3.31
C ARG A 168 -7.23 11.45 2.19
N CYS A 169 -8.54 11.42 2.14
CA CYS A 169 -9.40 12.18 1.24
C CYS A 169 -10.57 12.72 2.07
N THR A 170 -11.03 13.95 1.81
CA THR A 170 -12.13 14.56 2.57
C THR A 170 -13.39 14.82 1.75
N VAL A 171 -13.46 14.25 0.54
CA VAL A 171 -14.71 14.18 -0.20
C VAL A 171 -15.50 12.95 0.26
N GLU A 172 -16.81 13.12 0.37
CA GLU A 172 -17.76 12.08 0.76
C GLU A 172 -17.65 10.85 -0.17
N GLY A 173 -17.80 9.64 0.38
CA GLY A 173 -17.49 8.38 -0.31
C GLY A 173 -15.98 8.09 -0.43
N CYS A 174 -15.19 9.01 -0.98
CA CYS A 174 -13.73 8.86 -1.12
C CYS A 174 -13.02 8.69 0.25
N ALA A 175 -13.52 9.37 1.29
CA ALA A 175 -13.09 9.17 2.68
C ALA A 175 -13.42 7.76 3.22
N ASP A 176 -14.49 7.12 2.73
CA ASP A 176 -14.95 5.82 3.20
C ASP A 176 -14.22 4.67 2.51
N SER A 177 -13.98 4.79 1.21
CA SER A 177 -13.08 3.94 0.42
C SER A 177 -11.63 3.93 0.93
N LEU A 178 -11.18 5.04 1.54
CA LEU A 178 -9.82 5.20 2.10
C LEU A 178 -9.72 5.01 3.62
N ARG A 179 -10.73 4.40 4.25
CA ARG A 179 -10.64 3.87 5.62
C ARG A 179 -9.56 2.76 5.72
N PRO A 180 -9.36 2.12 6.89
CA PRO A 180 -9.02 0.68 6.92
C PRO A 180 -10.09 -0.31 6.09
N MET A 181 -9.89 -2.14 4.67
CA MET A 181 -10.57 -3.28 3.92
C MET A 181 -10.68 -4.49 4.86
N GLU A 182 -11.89 -4.79 5.34
CA GLU A 182 -12.06 -5.48 6.61
C GLU A 182 -11.47 -6.89 6.60
N THR A 183 -10.38 -7.07 7.35
CA THR A 183 -9.56 -8.29 7.34
C THR A 183 -9.18 -8.80 5.95
N VAL A 184 -8.29 -8.09 5.26
CA VAL A 184 -7.29 -8.81 4.44
C VAL A 184 -6.48 -9.68 5.40
N VAL A 185 -6.89 -10.93 5.54
CA VAL A 185 -6.10 -11.98 6.20
C VAL A 185 -4.69 -11.93 5.60
N PRO A 186 -3.62 -11.88 6.40
CA PRO A 186 -2.27 -11.87 5.87
C PRO A 186 -2.07 -13.02 4.89
N ASP A 187 -1.89 -12.67 3.61
CA ASP A 187 -1.49 -13.65 2.61
C ASP A 187 -0.08 -14.08 2.95
N ASN A 188 0.04 -15.26 3.58
CA ASN A 188 1.30 -15.83 4.03
C ASN A 188 2.30 -16.05 2.87
N SER A 189 1.88 -15.91 1.60
CA SER A 189 2.78 -15.90 0.44
C SER A 189 3.49 -14.56 0.20
N ILE A 190 3.06 -13.46 0.84
CA ILE A 190 3.70 -12.14 0.76
C ILE A 190 4.69 -11.96 1.92
N PRO A 191 6.02 -11.84 1.67
CA PRO A 191 7.00 -11.65 2.74
C PRO A 191 6.76 -10.38 3.56
N SER A 192 6.89 -10.49 4.88
CA SER A 192 6.69 -9.45 5.90
C SER A 192 7.78 -8.36 5.94
N GLN A 193 8.40 -8.03 4.81
CA GLN A 193 9.60 -7.18 4.70
C GLN A 193 9.39 -5.66 4.99
N VAL A 194 8.24 -5.25 5.54
CA VAL A 194 7.86 -3.82 5.62
C VAL A 194 7.56 -3.34 7.05
N ILE A 195 8.59 -3.38 7.89
CA ILE A 195 8.81 -2.42 9.00
C ILE A 195 10.22 -1.80 8.85
N ASN A 196 10.48 -1.18 7.70
CA ASN A 196 11.74 -0.52 7.36
C ASN A 196 11.46 0.92 6.88
N ALA A 197 11.17 1.83 7.81
CA ALA A 197 11.09 3.28 7.56
C ALA A 197 11.08 4.10 8.88
N VAL A 198 12.22 4.74 9.17
CA VAL A 198 12.41 6.00 9.94
C VAL A 198 13.79 6.56 9.53
N PRO A 199 14.06 7.88 9.59
CA PRO A 199 14.65 8.53 8.42
C PRO A 199 16.17 8.61 8.29
N LEU A 200 16.56 8.72 7.01
CA LEU A 200 17.88 8.91 6.39
C LEU A 200 19.09 8.04 6.84
N PRO A 201 20.00 7.68 5.91
CA PRO A 201 20.02 7.96 4.47
C PRO A 201 20.02 6.66 3.64
N ALA A 202 18.83 6.17 3.26
CA ALA A 202 18.61 5.04 2.34
C ALA A 202 19.28 3.68 2.68
N GLN A 203 19.94 3.56 3.83
CA GLN A 203 20.55 2.33 4.31
C GLN A 203 19.71 1.72 5.43
N LEU A 204 19.49 0.40 5.35
CA LEU A 204 19.07 -0.40 6.49
C LEU A 204 20.11 -0.24 7.60
N ILE A 205 19.67 -0.22 8.87
CA ILE A 205 20.62 -0.32 9.99
C ILE A 205 21.48 -1.60 9.81
N PRO A 206 22.78 -1.60 10.19
CA PRO A 206 23.68 -2.72 9.90
C PRO A 206 23.14 -4.08 10.32
N SER A 207 22.41 -4.13 11.44
CA SER A 207 21.75 -5.30 11.99
C SER A 207 20.80 -6.00 10.99
N PHE A 208 20.12 -5.28 10.09
CA PHE A 208 19.26 -5.86 9.04
C PHE A 208 19.99 -6.20 7.73
N LEU A 209 21.29 -5.88 7.59
CA LEU A 209 22.07 -6.28 6.43
C LEU A 209 22.41 -7.78 6.50
N PRO A 210 22.51 -8.50 5.36
CA PRO A 210 22.99 -9.88 5.35
C PRO A 210 24.38 -10.00 5.97
N CYS A 211 24.58 -11.01 6.83
CA CYS A 211 25.89 -11.28 7.39
C CYS A 211 26.87 -11.78 6.31
N PRO A 212 28.10 -11.26 6.25
CA PRO A 212 29.23 -11.97 5.64
C PRO A 212 29.37 -13.40 6.18
N GLU A 213 29.86 -14.31 5.35
CA GLU A 213 30.09 -15.71 5.75
C GLU A 213 30.95 -15.78 7.03
N ASN A 214 30.49 -16.57 8.00
CA ASN A 214 31.13 -16.78 9.31
C ASN A 214 31.16 -15.55 10.25
N SER A 215 30.39 -14.48 10.00
CA SER A 215 30.31 -13.32 10.91
C SER A 215 29.20 -13.43 11.97
N SER A 216 29.60 -13.44 13.25
CA SER A 216 28.76 -13.06 14.38
C SER A 216 28.90 -11.56 14.66
N GLY A 217 27.81 -10.87 14.99
CA GLY A 217 27.80 -9.40 15.12
C GLY A 217 26.53 -8.72 14.61
N GLU A 218 26.58 -7.41 14.36
CA GLU A 218 25.43 -6.59 13.93
C GLU A 218 25.06 -6.80 12.47
N CYS A 219 24.44 -7.94 12.17
CA CYS A 219 23.92 -8.33 10.86
C CYS A 219 22.92 -9.50 11.00
N GLY A 220 22.15 -9.77 9.94
CA GLY A 220 21.32 -10.97 9.80
C GLY A 220 20.07 -11.02 10.69
N TRP A 221 19.67 -9.89 11.28
CA TRP A 221 18.40 -9.76 12.00
C TRP A 221 17.22 -9.58 11.00
N SER A 222 16.00 -9.87 11.47
CA SER A 222 14.73 -9.69 10.77
C SER A 222 13.72 -8.99 11.70
N PRO A 223 12.85 -8.09 11.20
CA PRO A 223 11.77 -7.52 12.01
C PRO A 223 10.73 -8.60 12.35
N LEU A 224 10.19 -8.56 13.57
CA LEU A 224 9.23 -9.54 14.09
C LEU A 224 7.86 -8.90 14.38
N VAL A 225 7.78 -7.93 15.30
CA VAL A 225 6.51 -7.28 15.69
C VAL A 225 6.73 -5.82 16.11
N VAL A 226 5.66 -5.04 16.20
CA VAL A 226 5.59 -3.74 16.88
C VAL A 226 4.39 -3.74 17.83
N GLY A 227 4.50 -3.05 18.96
CA GLY A 227 3.45 -2.98 19.97
C GLY A 227 3.50 -1.70 20.81
N THR A 228 2.50 -1.55 21.67
CA THR A 228 2.32 -0.41 22.59
C THR A 228 1.99 -0.91 24.00
N CYS A 229 2.32 -0.10 25.00
CA CYS A 229 2.16 -0.42 26.41
C CYS A 229 2.09 0.88 27.24
N GLU A 230 1.63 0.82 28.49
CA GLU A 230 1.73 1.98 29.38
C GLU A 230 3.21 2.21 29.77
N PRO A 231 3.75 3.44 29.75
CA PRO A 231 5.13 3.69 30.15
C PRO A 231 5.49 3.09 31.51
N GLN A 232 6.65 2.42 31.60
CA GLN A 232 7.13 1.68 32.77
C GLN A 232 6.27 0.45 33.17
N GLN A 233 5.38 -0.03 32.29
CA GLN A 233 4.70 -1.32 32.45
C GLN A 233 5.62 -2.50 32.10
N GLU A 234 5.63 -3.56 32.91
CA GLU A 234 6.32 -4.82 32.59
C GLU A 234 5.62 -5.55 31.42
N VAL A 235 6.38 -5.90 30.38
CA VAL A 235 5.90 -6.55 29.15
C VAL A 235 6.63 -7.86 28.91
N ASP A 236 5.91 -8.97 29.01
CA ASP A 236 6.37 -10.29 28.60
C ASP A 236 6.06 -10.52 27.11
N PHE A 237 7.09 -10.49 26.26
CA PHE A 237 6.98 -10.96 24.88
C PHE A 237 7.50 -12.39 24.77
N PHE A 238 6.67 -13.29 24.22
CA PHE A 238 7.10 -14.64 23.86
C PHE A 238 6.66 -15.04 22.46
N ALA A 239 7.39 -16.02 21.92
CA ALA A 239 7.28 -16.51 20.56
C ALA A 239 7.25 -18.05 20.60
N MET A 240 6.06 -18.62 20.37
CA MET A 240 5.85 -20.07 20.30
C MET A 240 6.20 -20.63 18.93
N THR A 241 6.71 -21.85 18.91
CA THR A 241 7.26 -22.51 17.71
C THR A 241 6.96 -24.00 17.71
N SER A 242 6.89 -24.61 16.52
CA SER A 242 6.80 -26.07 16.34
C SER A 242 8.15 -26.75 16.10
N GLN A 243 9.24 -25.98 16.16
CA GLN A 243 10.63 -26.42 15.98
C GLN A 243 11.52 -25.73 17.00
N GLU A 244 12.57 -26.40 17.45
CA GLU A 244 13.61 -25.82 18.30
C GLU A 244 14.16 -24.54 17.67
N LEU A 245 14.04 -23.40 18.35
CA LEU A 245 14.59 -22.13 17.90
C LEU A 245 15.91 -21.89 18.60
N LYS A 246 16.99 -21.74 17.83
CA LYS A 246 18.20 -21.06 18.30
C LYS A 246 18.25 -19.65 17.74
N GLY A 247 18.90 -18.73 18.45
CA GLY A 247 19.03 -17.36 17.97
C GLY A 247 19.04 -16.29 19.06
N SER A 248 18.43 -15.15 18.76
CA SER A 248 18.25 -14.05 19.70
C SER A 248 17.01 -13.22 19.34
N LEU A 249 16.32 -12.71 20.37
CA LEU A 249 15.35 -11.63 20.28
C LEU A 249 16.00 -10.33 20.74
N ARG A 250 15.58 -9.22 20.16
CA ARG A 250 15.97 -7.87 20.55
C ARG A 250 14.74 -6.98 20.55
N VAL A 251 14.52 -6.25 21.63
CA VAL A 251 13.43 -5.29 21.79
C VAL A 251 14.02 -3.88 21.74
N CYS A 252 13.38 -3.03 20.95
CA CYS A 252 13.81 -1.66 20.66
C CYS A 252 12.68 -0.67 20.98
N GLU A 253 13.04 0.53 21.46
CA GLU A 253 12.12 1.65 21.66
C GLU A 253 11.62 2.20 20.31
N GLY A 254 10.33 2.54 20.25
CA GLY A 254 9.67 2.99 19.03
C GLY A 254 9.45 1.87 18.01
N LEU A 255 9.06 2.24 16.79
CA LEU A 255 8.54 1.28 15.79
C LEU A 255 9.64 0.68 14.88
N HIS A 256 10.90 0.66 15.35
CA HIS A 256 12.08 0.43 14.51
C HIS A 256 13.10 -0.48 15.18
N GLY A 257 13.81 -1.27 14.37
CA GLY A 257 14.96 -2.01 14.84
C GLY A 257 16.11 -1.08 15.26
N CYS A 258 16.95 -1.57 16.16
CA CYS A 258 18.05 -0.87 16.77
C CYS A 258 19.32 -1.73 16.74
N ALA A 259 20.49 -1.10 16.68
CA ALA A 259 21.79 -1.78 16.75
C ALA A 259 22.28 -1.95 18.20
N LYS A 260 23.19 -2.89 18.40
CA LYS A 260 23.79 -3.14 19.73
C LYS A 260 24.62 -1.95 20.21
N GLY A 261 24.13 -1.27 21.25
CA GLY A 261 24.71 -0.05 21.81
C GLY A 261 23.97 1.23 21.43
N ASP A 262 22.92 1.16 20.61
CA ASP A 262 21.97 2.27 20.44
C ASP A 262 21.20 2.52 21.74
N LYS A 263 20.83 3.77 21.98
CA LYS A 263 19.97 4.14 23.13
C LYS A 263 18.58 3.51 23.07
N ALA A 264 18.09 3.23 21.86
CA ALA A 264 16.81 2.58 21.65
C ALA A 264 16.84 1.07 21.97
N LEU A 265 18.00 0.47 22.27
CA LEU A 265 18.05 -0.93 22.70
C LEU A 265 17.52 -1.07 24.14
N ILE A 266 16.34 -1.66 24.29
CA ILE A 266 15.74 -1.95 25.60
C ILE A 266 16.37 -3.23 26.16
N VAL A 267 16.30 -4.33 25.40
CA VAL A 267 16.83 -5.64 25.82
C VAL A 267 17.21 -6.51 24.63
N GLU A 268 18.20 -7.37 24.82
CA GLU A 268 18.58 -8.45 23.90
C GLU A 268 18.64 -9.77 24.68
N SER A 269 17.83 -10.75 24.28
CA SER A 269 17.69 -12.05 24.94
C SER A 269 18.12 -13.17 23.97
N PRO A 270 19.03 -14.09 24.35
CA PRO A 270 19.32 -15.25 23.55
C PRO A 270 18.14 -16.22 23.53
N VAL A 271 17.93 -16.90 22.41
CA VAL A 271 16.94 -17.98 22.28
C VAL A 271 17.69 -19.30 22.13
N ASP A 272 17.46 -20.23 23.05
CA ASP A 272 18.07 -21.56 23.08
C ASP A 272 17.07 -22.54 23.73
N THR A 273 15.92 -22.72 23.07
CA THR A 273 14.73 -23.37 23.64
C THR A 273 13.98 -24.21 22.60
N SER A 274 13.39 -25.33 23.04
CA SER A 274 12.64 -26.26 22.20
C SER A 274 11.34 -25.70 21.60
N ASP A 275 10.69 -24.75 22.28
CA ASP A 275 9.25 -24.50 22.11
C ASP A 275 8.79 -23.05 22.39
N LYS A 276 9.52 -22.28 23.21
CA LYS A 276 9.16 -20.89 23.58
C LYS A 276 10.37 -19.98 23.71
N ALA A 277 10.53 -19.06 22.77
CA ALA A 277 11.41 -17.90 22.92
C ALA A 277 10.73 -16.86 23.81
N GLU A 278 11.45 -16.21 24.73
CA GLU A 278 10.88 -15.28 25.72
C GLU A 278 11.83 -14.11 26.04
N VAL A 279 11.25 -12.92 26.25
CA VAL A 279 11.94 -11.71 26.68
C VAL A 279 10.96 -10.77 27.43
N ALA A 280 11.29 -10.49 28.68
CA ALA A 280 10.62 -9.52 29.53
C ALA A 280 11.32 -8.15 29.45
N PHE A 281 10.57 -7.05 29.50
CA PHE A 281 11.11 -5.69 29.52
C PHE A 281 10.15 -4.66 30.11
N ASP A 282 10.69 -3.58 30.69
CA ASP A 282 9.91 -2.39 31.04
C ASP A 282 9.56 -1.59 29.77
N CYS A 283 8.29 -1.21 29.62
CA CYS A 283 7.81 -0.39 28.53
C CYS A 283 8.53 0.97 28.51
N PRO A 284 9.05 1.43 27.36
CA PRO A 284 9.77 2.70 27.29
C PRO A 284 8.86 3.91 27.51
N ASP A 285 9.44 5.06 27.86
CA ASP A 285 8.69 6.31 28.07
C ASP A 285 7.90 6.75 26.83
N GLY A 286 8.33 6.35 25.64
CA GLY A 286 7.60 6.52 24.37
C GLY A 286 6.41 5.58 24.13
N GLY A 287 6.03 4.74 25.10
CA GLY A 287 4.83 3.88 25.08
C GLY A 287 4.75 2.85 23.95
N SER A 288 5.84 2.67 23.19
CA SER A 288 5.87 1.91 21.94
C SER A 288 7.20 1.22 21.73
N PHE A 289 7.16 0.01 21.16
CA PHE A 289 8.33 -0.83 20.96
C PHE A 289 8.25 -1.63 19.65
N SER A 290 9.41 -2.13 19.21
CA SER A 290 9.52 -3.15 18.18
C SER A 290 10.35 -4.33 18.67
N VAL A 291 10.09 -5.51 18.12
CA VAL A 291 10.90 -6.71 18.33
C VAL A 291 11.49 -7.12 16.99
N MET A 292 12.76 -7.52 17.01
CA MET A 292 13.48 -8.11 15.90
C MET A 292 14.18 -9.40 16.35
N SER A 293 14.29 -10.36 15.45
CA SER A 293 14.87 -11.68 15.73
C SER A 293 16.06 -11.98 14.83
N ARG A 294 17.02 -12.77 15.32
CA ARG A 294 18.10 -13.35 14.51
C ARG A 294 18.12 -14.85 14.73
N LEU A 295 17.87 -15.61 13.67
CA LEU A 295 17.88 -17.08 13.67
C LEU A 295 19.04 -17.59 12.78
N PRO A 296 19.58 -18.80 13.02
CA PRO A 296 20.61 -19.43 12.19
C PRO A 296 20.20 -19.51 10.71
N PRO A 297 21.12 -19.35 9.73
CA PRO A 297 20.77 -19.32 8.31
C PRO A 297 20.02 -20.55 7.78
N GLU A 298 20.19 -21.72 8.42
CA GLU A 298 19.47 -22.96 8.07
C GLU A 298 18.07 -23.03 8.72
N GLU A 299 17.89 -22.36 9.86
CA GLU A 299 16.63 -22.27 10.62
C GLU A 299 15.81 -21.02 10.26
N GLN A 300 16.36 -20.02 9.55
CA GLN A 300 15.63 -18.82 9.10
C GLN A 300 14.42 -19.23 8.24
N PRO A 301 13.18 -19.12 8.75
CA PRO A 301 12.04 -19.70 8.05
C PRO A 301 11.74 -18.86 6.81
N LYS A 302 11.80 -19.48 5.63
CA LYS A 302 11.50 -18.82 4.35
C LYS A 302 10.13 -18.14 4.35
N GLN A 303 9.22 -18.65 5.18
CA GLN A 303 8.09 -17.94 5.78
C GLN A 303 8.00 -18.40 7.24
N VAL A 304 7.84 -17.51 8.21
CA VAL A 304 7.39 -17.92 9.56
C VAL A 304 5.88 -18.05 9.53
N THR A 305 5.39 -19.23 9.17
CA THR A 305 3.95 -19.56 9.13
C THR A 305 3.39 -20.03 10.46
N GLY A 306 4.20 -19.98 11.53
CA GLY A 306 3.71 -20.12 12.90
C GLY A 306 2.77 -18.96 13.25
N THR A 307 1.58 -19.29 13.74
CA THR A 307 0.68 -18.30 14.34
C THR A 307 1.30 -17.78 15.63
N TRP A 308 1.72 -16.51 15.64
CA TRP A 308 2.17 -15.80 16.84
C TRP A 308 0.98 -15.58 17.79
N GLU A 309 0.58 -16.62 18.52
CA GLU A 309 -0.58 -16.58 19.42
C GLU A 309 -0.28 -15.75 20.67
N SER A 310 -0.63 -14.47 20.58
CA SER A 310 -0.81 -13.49 21.65
C SER A 310 0.38 -13.20 22.57
N VAL A 311 0.74 -11.92 22.64
CA VAL A 311 1.36 -11.33 23.84
C VAL A 311 0.41 -11.59 25.03
N HIS A 312 0.89 -12.20 26.12
CA HIS A 312 0.19 -12.16 27.41
C HIS A 312 0.74 -11.01 28.23
N THR A 313 0.04 -9.89 28.15
CA THR A 313 0.26 -8.72 28.98
C THR A 313 -1.02 -8.42 29.74
N GLU A 314 -0.97 -8.50 31.06
CA GLU A 314 -2.03 -7.92 31.89
C GLU A 314 -1.96 -6.39 31.76
N GLY A 315 -2.83 -5.83 30.94
CA GLY A 315 -2.99 -4.38 30.72
C GLY A 315 -2.51 -3.88 29.35
N ALA A 316 -1.38 -4.36 28.81
CA ALA A 316 -0.90 -3.86 27.53
C ALA A 316 -1.73 -4.47 26.39
N SER A 317 -2.39 -3.62 25.61
CA SER A 317 -3.06 -4.06 24.40
C SER A 317 -2.05 -4.19 23.25
N SER A 318 -2.06 -5.31 22.54
CA SER A 318 -1.45 -5.41 21.20
C SER A 318 -2.26 -4.67 20.13
N ALA A 319 -2.85 -3.52 20.51
CA ALA A 319 -3.33 -2.54 19.56
C ALA A 319 -2.14 -2.09 18.72
N LEU A 320 -2.35 -1.92 17.42
CA LEU A 320 -1.38 -1.13 16.66
C LEU A 320 -1.53 0.34 17.09
N PRO A 321 -0.44 1.12 17.15
CA PRO A 321 -0.54 2.56 17.30
C PRO A 321 -1.47 3.12 16.22
N GLY A 322 -2.31 4.08 16.60
CA GLY A 322 -3.36 4.63 15.74
C GLY A 322 -2.80 5.21 14.44
N GLU A 323 -3.65 5.48 13.44
CA GLU A 323 -3.16 5.96 12.14
C GLU A 323 -2.26 7.20 12.26
N ALA A 324 -2.65 8.17 13.11
CA ALA A 324 -1.88 9.38 13.36
C ALA A 324 -0.55 9.13 14.10
N GLU A 325 -0.41 8.02 14.82
CA GLU A 325 0.80 7.62 15.54
C GLU A 325 1.72 6.75 14.66
N THR A 326 1.15 5.90 13.81
CA THR A 326 1.87 5.12 12.79
C THR A 326 2.31 5.99 11.61
N PHE A 327 1.59 7.08 11.31
CA PHE A 327 1.82 7.99 10.19
C PHE A 327 1.71 9.48 10.59
N PRO A 328 2.55 9.98 11.52
CA PRO A 328 2.47 11.37 12.00
C PRO A 328 2.93 12.38 10.94
N ALA A 329 3.75 11.97 9.97
CA ALA A 329 4.41 12.88 9.05
C ALA A 329 3.63 13.03 7.74
N ARG A 330 2.72 14.01 7.71
CA ARG A 330 2.07 14.48 6.49
C ARG A 330 3.10 14.92 5.45
N GLU A 331 3.10 14.29 4.28
CA GLU A 331 4.08 14.52 3.21
C GLU A 331 3.62 15.58 2.20
N GLY A 332 2.37 15.50 1.74
CA GLY A 332 1.90 16.33 0.63
C GLY A 332 0.52 15.91 0.12
N ALA A 333 0.09 16.51 -0.99
CA ALA A 333 -1.14 16.15 -1.69
C ALA A 333 -0.86 15.87 -3.17
N PHE A 334 -1.52 14.83 -3.68
CA PHE A 334 -1.47 14.37 -5.08
C PHE A 334 -2.86 14.54 -5.68
N TYR A 335 -2.96 15.10 -6.89
CA TYR A 335 -4.23 15.43 -7.55
C TYR A 335 -4.05 15.59 -9.06
N GLY A 336 -5.15 15.79 -9.79
CA GLY A 336 -5.15 15.92 -11.24
C GLY A 336 -5.84 14.75 -11.95
N ASN A 337 -5.69 14.70 -13.27
CA ASN A 337 -6.16 13.59 -14.11
C ASN A 337 -4.99 13.00 -14.94
N LEU A 338 -4.67 11.71 -14.70
CA LEU A 338 -3.73 10.92 -15.50
C LEU A 338 -4.35 10.42 -16.81
N PHE A 339 -5.66 10.24 -16.84
CA PHE A 339 -6.43 9.56 -17.88
C PHE A 339 -7.00 10.52 -18.94
N ASP A 340 -6.47 11.74 -19.02
CA ASP A 340 -6.83 12.70 -20.07
C ASP A 340 -5.91 12.50 -21.28
N PRO A 341 -6.41 11.98 -22.42
CA PRO A 341 -5.58 11.70 -23.58
C PRO A 341 -5.00 12.97 -24.22
N GLU A 342 -5.63 14.14 -24.03
CA GLU A 342 -5.10 15.44 -24.49
C GLU A 342 -4.14 16.10 -23.49
N ALA A 343 -4.05 15.59 -22.25
CA ALA A 343 -3.02 15.96 -21.29
C ALA A 343 -1.73 15.13 -21.41
N ILE A 344 -1.68 14.07 -22.23
CA ILE A 344 -0.44 13.32 -22.49
C ILE A 344 0.55 14.23 -23.25
N ARG A 345 1.78 14.32 -22.75
CA ARG A 345 2.80 15.24 -23.26
C ARG A 345 3.05 15.07 -24.78
N PRO A 346 2.83 16.12 -25.61
CA PRO A 346 2.88 16.02 -27.07
C PRO A 346 4.17 15.41 -27.64
N GLY A 347 4.02 14.32 -28.39
CA GLY A 347 5.12 13.62 -29.05
C GLY A 347 5.72 12.47 -28.24
N VAL A 348 5.37 12.34 -26.96
CA VAL A 348 5.61 11.11 -26.18
C VAL A 348 4.47 10.12 -26.48
N SER A 349 4.82 8.88 -26.78
CA SER A 349 3.85 7.79 -26.96
C SER A 349 4.52 6.44 -26.75
N VAL A 350 3.86 5.53 -26.04
CA VAL A 350 4.20 4.11 -25.92
C VAL A 350 3.05 3.29 -26.51
N TRP A 351 3.32 2.26 -27.30
CA TRP A 351 2.31 1.39 -27.88
C TRP A 351 2.85 -0.03 -28.10
N PHE A 352 1.97 -1.00 -28.35
CA PHE A 352 2.36 -2.34 -28.81
C PHE A 352 2.26 -2.41 -30.33
N ASP A 353 3.30 -2.87 -31.02
CA ASP A 353 3.29 -3.12 -32.47
C ASP A 353 2.97 -4.59 -32.72
N THR A 354 1.71 -4.88 -33.05
CA THR A 354 1.19 -6.23 -33.31
C THR A 354 1.82 -6.91 -34.54
N GLY A 355 2.39 -6.14 -35.47
CA GLY A 355 3.10 -6.65 -36.65
C GLY A 355 4.51 -7.18 -36.35
N SER A 356 5.05 -6.88 -35.16
CA SER A 356 6.37 -7.34 -34.70
C SER A 356 6.37 -7.92 -33.29
N LEU A 357 5.24 -7.84 -32.58
CA LEU A 357 5.06 -8.23 -31.18
C LEU A 357 6.02 -7.50 -30.22
N GLU A 358 6.28 -6.22 -30.52
CA GLU A 358 7.21 -5.35 -29.77
C GLU A 358 6.47 -4.22 -29.05
N THR A 359 6.76 -3.99 -27.76
CA THR A 359 6.42 -2.69 -27.14
C THR A 359 7.38 -1.63 -27.67
N ARG A 360 6.85 -0.49 -28.12
CA ARG A 360 7.60 0.61 -28.73
C ARG A 360 7.33 1.94 -28.05
N LEU A 361 8.32 2.83 -28.15
CA LEU A 361 8.34 4.18 -27.57
C LEU A 361 8.78 5.20 -28.62
N ARG A 362 8.11 6.35 -28.62
CA ARG A 362 8.54 7.59 -29.29
C ARG A 362 8.53 8.74 -28.26
N LEU A 363 9.53 9.63 -28.36
CA LEU A 363 9.77 10.71 -27.38
C LEU A 363 9.57 12.13 -27.94
N SER A 364 9.48 12.25 -29.27
CA SER A 364 9.08 13.47 -29.98
C SER A 364 8.44 13.08 -31.32
N ARG A 365 7.60 13.94 -31.92
CA ARG A 365 6.80 13.61 -33.12
C ARG A 365 7.64 13.07 -34.29
N GLU A 366 8.82 13.64 -34.51
CA GLU A 366 9.77 13.29 -35.57
C GLU A 366 10.96 12.44 -35.05
N GLY A 367 10.91 12.04 -33.78
CA GLY A 367 11.98 11.32 -33.12
C GLY A 367 12.08 9.84 -33.54
N PRO A 368 13.26 9.22 -33.36
CA PRO A 368 13.43 7.79 -33.56
C PRO A 368 12.48 6.98 -32.67
N VAL A 369 12.15 5.78 -33.15
CA VAL A 369 11.35 4.80 -32.41
C VAL A 369 12.27 3.80 -31.73
N TYR A 370 12.00 3.56 -30.45
CA TYR A 370 12.70 2.58 -29.62
C TYR A 370 11.79 1.38 -29.35
N VAL A 371 12.39 0.23 -29.09
CA VAL A 371 11.75 -1.04 -28.71
C VAL A 371 12.13 -1.33 -27.25
N ARG A 372 11.19 -1.80 -26.43
CA ARG A 372 11.49 -2.20 -25.04
C ARG A 372 12.39 -3.44 -25.04
N GLN A 373 13.41 -3.43 -24.20
CA GLN A 373 14.31 -4.54 -23.88
C GLN A 373 14.41 -4.64 -22.35
N ASP A 374 14.98 -5.72 -21.81
CA ASP A 374 14.96 -6.01 -20.36
C ASP A 374 15.53 -4.87 -19.48
N GLU A 375 16.53 -4.14 -19.96
CA GLU A 375 17.17 -3.02 -19.25
C GLU A 375 16.82 -1.62 -19.79
N GLY A 376 15.90 -1.52 -20.77
CA GLY A 376 15.41 -0.21 -21.24
C GLY A 376 14.88 -0.15 -22.67
N TRP A 377 15.33 0.85 -23.44
CA TRP A 377 14.71 1.22 -24.72
C TRP A 377 15.75 1.36 -25.84
N CYS A 378 15.78 0.41 -26.78
CA CYS A 378 16.80 0.32 -27.84
C CYS A 378 16.22 0.59 -29.23
N GLN A 379 16.98 1.28 -30.09
CA GLN A 379 16.63 1.36 -31.51
C GLN A 379 16.82 0.00 -32.17
N LYS A 380 15.97 -0.36 -33.13
CA LYS A 380 15.88 -1.71 -33.72
C LYS A 380 17.17 -2.22 -34.42
N ALA A 381 18.14 -1.35 -34.67
CA ALA A 381 19.47 -1.70 -35.18
C ALA A 381 20.53 -1.96 -34.08
N GLY A 382 20.16 -1.95 -32.80
CA GLY A 382 21.06 -2.13 -31.63
C GLY A 382 22.03 -0.96 -31.37
N ALA A 383 22.25 -0.08 -32.34
CA ALA A 383 23.27 0.97 -32.31
C ALA A 383 23.09 2.06 -31.23
N THR A 384 21.91 2.20 -30.62
CA THR A 384 21.66 3.15 -29.54
C THR A 384 20.55 2.63 -28.62
N CYS A 385 20.90 2.42 -27.35
CA CYS A 385 19.95 2.20 -26.27
C CYS A 385 19.90 3.42 -25.36
N LEU A 386 18.70 3.77 -24.91
CA LEU A 386 18.46 4.71 -23.81
C LEU A 386 18.33 3.91 -22.50
N PRO A 387 18.67 4.51 -21.35
CA PRO A 387 18.33 3.92 -20.05
C PRO A 387 16.81 3.71 -19.95
N ALA A 388 16.38 2.80 -19.06
CA ALA A 388 14.97 2.46 -18.85
C ALA A 388 14.03 3.67 -18.62
N MET A 389 14.56 4.78 -18.08
CA MET A 389 13.83 6.05 -17.93
C MET A 389 14.44 7.14 -18.85
N PRO A 390 14.10 7.17 -20.15
CA PRO A 390 14.70 8.04 -21.16
C PRO A 390 14.27 9.51 -21.02
N VAL A 391 15.21 10.45 -21.10
CA VAL A 391 14.95 11.86 -20.74
C VAL A 391 14.11 12.61 -21.78
N VAL A 392 12.88 12.97 -21.44
CA VAL A 392 12.04 13.87 -22.24
C VAL A 392 12.43 15.33 -21.95
N GLY A 393 13.47 15.81 -22.64
CA GLY A 393 14.07 17.13 -22.41
C GLY A 393 13.08 18.30 -22.41
N GLY A 394 13.38 19.36 -21.65
CA GLY A 394 12.49 20.54 -21.50
C GLY A 394 11.64 20.55 -20.23
N GLY A 395 11.87 19.65 -19.27
CA GLY A 395 11.40 19.77 -17.88
C GLY A 395 9.90 19.53 -17.61
N GLN A 396 9.05 19.50 -18.63
CA GLN A 396 7.61 19.22 -18.45
C GLN A 396 7.33 17.75 -18.08
N PRO A 397 6.33 17.49 -17.21
CA PRO A 397 5.89 16.15 -16.88
C PRO A 397 5.20 15.45 -18.06
N ILE A 398 4.98 14.13 -17.92
CA ILE A 398 4.30 13.33 -18.95
C ILE A 398 2.78 13.55 -18.94
N TYR A 399 2.18 13.78 -17.77
CA TYR A 399 0.75 14.08 -17.63
C TYR A 399 0.58 15.56 -17.24
N LEU A 400 0.20 16.39 -18.23
CA LEU A 400 0.13 17.85 -18.12
C LEU A 400 -1.05 18.37 -17.26
N ARG A 401 -1.88 17.45 -16.76
CA ARG A 401 -2.98 17.71 -15.82
C ARG A 401 -2.86 16.91 -14.52
N ALA A 402 -1.68 16.36 -14.23
CA ALA A 402 -1.34 15.74 -12.95
C ALA A 402 -0.46 16.70 -12.12
N TYR A 403 -0.70 16.77 -10.81
CA TYR A 403 -0.08 17.74 -9.89
C TYR A 403 0.29 17.09 -8.56
N VAL A 404 1.33 17.61 -7.91
CA VAL A 404 1.69 17.28 -6.53
C VAL A 404 2.26 18.51 -5.82
N CYS A 405 1.97 18.63 -4.52
CA CYS A 405 2.55 19.63 -3.63
C CYS A 405 3.08 18.99 -2.34
N ALA A 406 4.06 19.65 -1.70
CA ALA A 406 4.67 19.24 -0.43
C ALA A 406 4.02 19.94 0.76
N ALA A 407 3.91 19.23 1.88
CA ALA A 407 3.52 19.81 3.16
C ALA A 407 4.60 20.75 3.73
N PRO A 408 4.24 21.64 4.68
CA PRO A 408 5.23 22.39 5.46
C PRO A 408 6.26 21.45 6.09
N GLY A 409 7.54 21.83 6.04
CA GLY A 409 8.67 20.98 6.46
C GLY A 409 9.26 20.13 5.33
N TRP A 410 8.43 19.67 4.39
CA TRP A 410 8.87 18.91 3.21
C TRP A 410 9.30 19.80 2.04
N SER A 411 8.94 21.09 2.12
CA SER A 411 9.28 22.14 1.16
C SER A 411 10.65 22.80 1.42
N GLY A 412 11.53 22.19 2.24
CA GLY A 412 12.83 22.77 2.61
C GLY A 412 13.80 22.83 1.43
N ASP A 413 14.43 21.70 1.10
CA ASP A 413 15.55 21.64 0.16
C ASP A 413 15.32 20.61 -0.97
N GLY A 414 14.18 20.71 -1.66
CA GLY A 414 14.04 20.33 -3.08
C GLY A 414 14.23 18.86 -3.52
N GLU A 415 14.53 17.90 -2.64
CA GLU A 415 14.89 16.52 -3.08
C GLU A 415 13.77 15.50 -2.93
N ASN A 416 13.01 15.50 -1.82
CA ASN A 416 12.10 14.40 -1.48
C ASN A 416 10.84 14.30 -2.37
N LEU A 417 10.06 15.37 -2.52
CA LEU A 417 8.84 15.33 -3.34
C LEU A 417 9.12 15.18 -4.86
N PRO A 418 10.16 15.83 -5.43
CA PRO A 418 10.61 15.49 -6.79
C PRO A 418 11.09 14.04 -6.88
N GLY A 419 11.73 13.52 -5.82
CA GLY A 419 12.05 12.10 -5.64
C GLY A 419 10.84 11.17 -5.43
N ARG A 420 9.59 11.67 -5.40
CA ARG A 420 8.36 10.86 -5.42
C ARG A 420 7.75 10.75 -6.81
N VAL A 421 7.72 11.83 -7.60
CA VAL A 421 7.04 11.86 -8.92
C VAL A 421 7.97 11.91 -10.13
N CYS A 422 9.25 12.21 -9.96
CA CYS A 422 10.23 12.30 -11.04
C CYS A 422 11.20 11.12 -11.05
N ALA A 423 11.55 10.66 -12.25
CA ALA A 423 12.51 9.58 -12.46
C ALA A 423 13.98 10.01 -12.37
N LEU A 424 14.26 11.32 -12.38
CA LEU A 424 15.61 11.88 -12.31
C LEU A 424 15.81 12.69 -11.01
N PRO A 425 17.00 12.63 -10.38
CA PRO A 425 17.34 13.45 -9.23
C PRO A 425 17.08 14.95 -9.44
N GLN A 426 16.73 15.65 -8.37
CA GLN A 426 16.47 17.10 -8.35
C GLN A 426 15.36 17.55 -9.32
N GLY A 427 14.44 16.65 -9.69
CA GLY A 427 13.27 16.95 -10.53
C GLY A 427 13.59 17.29 -11.99
N LYS A 428 14.80 17.00 -12.48
CA LYS A 428 15.31 17.53 -13.75
C LYS A 428 14.73 16.90 -15.03
N GLY A 429 13.72 16.05 -14.91
CA GLY A 429 12.97 15.49 -16.03
C GLY A 429 12.18 14.24 -15.66
N ASN A 430 11.36 13.77 -16.59
CA ASN A 430 10.58 12.53 -16.48
C ASN A 430 9.72 12.47 -15.21
N CYS A 431 9.04 13.58 -14.91
CA CYS A 431 8.04 13.66 -13.86
C CYS A 431 6.69 13.13 -14.37
N ALA A 432 5.98 12.37 -13.54
CA ALA A 432 4.59 12.01 -13.80
C ALA A 432 3.69 13.27 -13.74
N ALA A 433 3.93 14.10 -12.74
CA ALA A 433 3.11 15.25 -12.38
C ALA A 433 3.92 16.56 -12.29
N HIS A 434 3.22 17.70 -12.34
CA HIS A 434 3.72 19.02 -12.02
C HIS A 434 4.08 19.13 -10.52
N LEU A 435 5.12 19.91 -10.21
CA LEU A 435 5.60 20.18 -8.84
C LEU A 435 5.21 21.60 -8.42
N GLU A 436 4.12 21.75 -7.66
CA GLU A 436 3.54 23.05 -7.29
C GLU A 436 4.18 23.69 -6.03
N GLY A 437 5.25 23.10 -5.51
CA GLY A 437 5.92 23.58 -4.30
C GLY A 437 5.16 23.23 -3.03
N SER A 438 4.66 24.21 -2.28
CA SER A 438 4.02 23.98 -0.98
C SER A 438 2.50 23.97 -1.07
N CYS A 439 1.86 22.94 -0.52
CA CYS A 439 0.41 22.78 -0.55
C CYS A 439 -0.36 23.98 0.03
N ARG A 440 0.19 24.68 1.04
CA ARG A 440 -0.43 25.89 1.61
C ARG A 440 -0.60 27.07 0.63
N LYS A 441 -0.04 26.99 -0.59
CA LYS A 441 -0.21 27.98 -1.66
C LYS A 441 -1.26 27.59 -2.70
N VAL A 442 -1.56 26.30 -2.81
CA VAL A 442 -2.36 25.71 -3.91
C VAL A 442 -3.52 24.87 -3.43
N CYS A 443 -3.58 24.48 -2.15
CA CYS A 443 -4.66 23.71 -1.57
C CYS A 443 -5.14 24.34 -0.26
N LYS A 444 -6.45 24.23 0.00
CA LYS A 444 -7.01 24.45 1.34
C LYS A 444 -6.61 23.30 2.26
N GLU A 445 -6.38 23.61 3.53
CA GLU A 445 -6.01 22.68 4.60
C GLU A 445 -7.23 22.48 5.52
N ASN A 446 -7.47 21.25 5.99
CA ASN A 446 -8.58 20.88 6.87
C ASN A 446 -8.09 20.58 8.30
N ASP A 447 -9.02 20.49 9.26
CA ASP A 447 -8.72 20.33 10.69
C ASP A 447 -8.04 18.99 11.04
N ASP A 448 -8.24 17.94 10.23
CA ASP A 448 -7.56 16.64 10.36
C ASP A 448 -6.13 16.64 9.77
N GLY A 449 -5.69 17.77 9.22
CA GLY A 449 -4.44 17.92 8.50
C GLY A 449 -4.47 17.48 7.04
N SER A 450 -5.59 17.00 6.50
CA SER A 450 -5.70 16.77 5.05
C SER A 450 -5.73 18.09 4.26
N TYR A 451 -5.63 17.98 2.94
CA TYR A 451 -5.86 19.08 2.00
C TYR A 451 -7.12 18.80 1.15
N ALA A 452 -7.96 19.81 0.91
CA ALA A 452 -9.01 19.84 -0.14
C ALA A 452 -9.75 21.19 -0.21
N PRO A 453 -10.16 21.67 -1.39
CA PRO A 453 -9.67 21.35 -2.75
C PRO A 453 -8.25 21.88 -3.02
N CYS A 454 -7.75 21.67 -4.25
CA CYS A 454 -6.53 22.30 -4.78
C CYS A 454 -6.77 23.07 -6.09
N GLU A 455 -6.09 24.19 -6.31
CA GLU A 455 -6.09 25.00 -7.54
C GLU A 455 -4.75 24.89 -8.26
N SER A 456 -4.74 24.48 -9.53
CA SER A 456 -3.52 24.38 -10.36
C SER A 456 -3.79 24.36 -11.86
N GLY A 457 -2.76 24.63 -12.66
CA GLY A 457 -2.81 24.68 -14.12
C GLY A 457 -2.88 26.10 -14.70
N ASN A 458 -2.99 26.19 -16.03
CA ASN A 458 -3.15 27.48 -16.73
C ASN A 458 -4.16 27.33 -17.90
N PRO A 459 -5.37 27.93 -17.81
CA PRO A 459 -5.91 28.65 -16.64
C PRO A 459 -6.01 27.74 -15.41
N SER A 460 -6.06 28.33 -14.21
CA SER A 460 -6.22 27.57 -12.97
C SER A 460 -7.52 26.77 -13.00
N LYS A 461 -7.44 25.47 -12.72
CA LYS A 461 -8.58 24.58 -12.46
C LYS A 461 -8.57 24.18 -10.98
N THR A 462 -9.76 24.16 -10.38
CA THR A 462 -10.01 23.49 -9.10
C THR A 462 -10.07 21.98 -9.30
N TRP A 463 -9.38 21.27 -8.41
CA TRP A 463 -9.29 19.83 -8.30
C TRP A 463 -9.82 19.46 -6.93
N ASP A 464 -11.07 19.01 -6.88
CA ASP A 464 -11.80 18.76 -5.63
C ASP A 464 -11.41 17.45 -4.94
N TYR A 465 -10.64 16.60 -5.64
CA TYR A 465 -10.30 15.23 -5.24
C TYR A 465 -8.80 14.97 -4.96
N PRO A 466 -8.09 15.81 -4.17
CA PRO A 466 -6.73 15.50 -3.76
C PRO A 466 -6.69 14.38 -2.71
N ILE A 467 -5.68 13.52 -2.82
CA ILE A 467 -5.31 12.58 -1.76
C ILE A 467 -4.07 13.11 -1.04
N THR A 468 -4.21 13.28 0.27
CA THR A 468 -3.11 13.65 1.18
C THR A 468 -2.38 12.39 1.62
N THR A 469 -1.05 12.39 1.58
CA THR A 469 -0.22 11.29 2.09
C THR A 469 0.32 11.59 3.47
N PHE A 470 0.36 10.54 4.29
CA PHE A 470 1.02 10.54 5.59
C PHE A 470 1.99 9.34 5.67
N MET A 471 3.19 9.58 6.18
CA MET A 471 4.27 8.60 6.30
C MET A 471 4.70 8.45 7.76
N PRO A 472 5.39 7.34 8.15
CA PRO A 472 5.84 7.14 9.54
C PRO A 472 6.80 8.23 10.05
N SER A 473 7.48 8.90 9.14
CA SER A 473 8.39 10.01 9.42
C SER A 473 8.52 10.93 8.19
N PRO A 474 9.15 12.11 8.34
CA PRO A 474 9.88 12.73 7.24
C PRO A 474 10.87 11.72 6.61
N PRO A 475 11.38 11.92 5.39
CA PRO A 475 12.28 10.95 4.72
C PRO A 475 13.70 10.98 5.26
#